data_AF-A0A5S5DSE2-F1
#
_entry.id   AF-A0A5S5DSE2-F1
#
_cell.length_a   1.000
_cell.length_b   1.000
_cell.length_c   1.000
_cell.angle_alpha   90.00
_cell.angle_beta   90.00
_cell.angle_gamma   90.00
#
_symmetry.space_group_name_H-M   'P 1'
#
loop_
_entity.id
_entity.type
_entity.pdbx_description
1 polymer ?
#
loop_
_entity_poly.entity_id
_entity_poly.type
_entity_poly.pdbx_seq_one_letter_code
_entity_poly.pdbx_strand_id
1 'polypeptide(L)'
;MKYTILLLLTFSFCKNDLNFNKRLVESFCEKIILNDNITFYDTTKYVRYSSEFLDSKNKHEIVMSILKNLRTQLSKNNNDYEIINHEKLLKTNNFKVLKFSNEYKKLNTYHLISRDSIITSFIIRDRKIISFSYNIIKNIDQVKTPLIL
;
A
#
# COMPACT_ATOMS: atom_id res chain seq x y z
N MET A 1 15.41 49.63 -23.00
CA MET A 1 14.51 48.66 -22.32
C MET A 1 14.18 47.52 -23.26
N LYS A 2 14.52 46.29 -22.88
CA LYS A 2 13.71 45.05 -22.99
C LYS A 2 14.64 43.86 -22.72
N TYR A 3 14.68 43.41 -21.47
CA TYR A 3 15.16 42.08 -21.15
C TYR A 3 14.02 41.11 -21.42
N THR A 4 14.15 40.29 -22.45
CA THR A 4 13.27 39.15 -22.68
C THR A 4 13.73 38.04 -21.72
N ILE A 5 13.05 37.91 -20.59
CA ILE A 5 13.26 36.76 -19.70
C ILE A 5 12.45 35.60 -20.26
N LEU A 6 13.17 34.67 -20.89
CA LEU A 6 12.68 33.39 -21.37
C LEU A 6 12.36 32.51 -20.15
N LEU A 7 11.07 32.37 -19.82
CA LEU A 7 10.61 31.50 -18.75
C LEU A 7 10.65 30.03 -19.22
N LEU A 8 11.79 29.36 -19.02
CA LEU A 8 11.88 27.90 -19.14
C LEU A 8 11.25 27.26 -17.89
N LEU A 9 9.94 27.01 -17.93
CA LEU A 9 9.29 26.08 -17.02
C LEU A 9 9.52 24.65 -17.54
N THR A 10 10.68 24.07 -17.21
CA THR A 10 10.86 22.63 -17.34
C THR A 10 10.09 21.96 -16.21
N PHE A 11 8.91 21.44 -16.57
CA PHE A 11 8.09 20.63 -15.69
C PHE A 11 8.87 19.40 -15.21
N SER A 12 9.33 19.46 -13.96
CA SER A 12 9.93 18.34 -13.24
C SER A 12 8.84 17.36 -12.74
N PHE A 13 7.99 16.85 -13.65
CA PHE A 13 6.84 16.03 -13.29
C PHE A 13 7.17 14.59 -12.85
N CYS A 14 8.40 14.10 -13.01
CA CYS A 14 8.74 12.72 -12.67
C CYS A 14 9.10 12.44 -11.20
N LYS A 15 9.38 13.45 -10.36
CA LYS A 15 9.76 13.22 -8.94
C LYS A 15 8.58 13.26 -7.96
N ASN A 16 7.42 13.76 -8.37
CA ASN A 16 6.28 13.94 -7.47
C ASN A 16 5.51 12.65 -7.18
N ASP A 17 5.48 11.69 -8.10
CA ASP A 17 4.62 10.49 -7.95
C ASP A 17 5.12 9.51 -6.88
N LEU A 18 6.44 9.33 -6.71
CA LEU A 18 7.00 8.51 -5.62
C LEU A 18 6.62 9.08 -4.25
N ASN A 19 6.78 10.39 -4.08
CA ASN A 19 6.42 11.08 -2.82
C ASN A 19 4.92 11.10 -2.57
N PHE A 20 4.09 11.09 -3.63
CA PHE A 20 2.65 10.97 -3.49
C PHE A 20 2.26 9.55 -3.03
N ASN A 21 2.79 8.53 -3.69
CA ASN A 21 2.46 7.14 -3.41
C ASN A 21 2.85 6.74 -1.98
N LYS A 22 4.02 7.15 -1.50
CA LYS A 22 4.41 6.93 -0.10
C LYS A 22 3.43 7.58 0.87
N ARG A 23 3.09 8.87 0.64
CA ARG A 23 2.14 9.62 1.47
C ARG A 23 0.73 9.01 1.47
N LEU A 24 0.31 8.43 0.35
CA LEU A 24 -0.96 7.70 0.23
C LEU A 24 -0.97 6.49 1.19
N VAL A 25 0.09 5.69 1.22
CA VAL A 25 0.20 4.53 2.12
C VAL A 25 0.32 4.97 3.56
N GLU A 26 1.14 5.98 3.86
CA GLU A 26 1.29 6.54 5.21
C GLU A 26 -0.08 6.99 5.75
N SER A 27 -0.81 7.78 4.95
CA SER A 27 -2.15 8.23 5.31
C SER A 27 -3.13 7.07 5.50
N PHE A 28 -3.04 6.02 4.68
CA PHE A 28 -3.88 4.83 4.84
C PHE A 28 -3.56 4.07 6.14
N CYS A 29 -2.28 3.91 6.48
CA CYS A 29 -1.87 3.29 7.74
C CYS A 29 -2.39 4.09 8.94
N GLU A 30 -2.15 5.40 8.97
CA GLU A 30 -2.54 6.27 10.09
C GLU A 30 -4.05 6.39 10.25
N LYS A 31 -4.78 6.63 9.15
CA LYS A 31 -6.22 6.97 9.22
C LYS A 31 -7.13 5.77 9.11
N ILE A 32 -6.67 4.66 8.51
CA ILE A 32 -7.47 3.45 8.28
C ILE A 32 -6.99 2.29 9.13
N ILE A 33 -5.71 1.88 9.02
CA ILE A 33 -5.24 0.68 9.73
C ILE A 33 -5.24 0.90 11.24
N LEU A 34 -4.67 2.01 11.72
CA LEU A 34 -4.52 2.29 13.15
C LEU A 34 -5.76 2.85 13.83
N ASN A 35 -6.81 3.18 13.08
CA ASN A 35 -8.03 3.79 13.62
C ASN A 35 -9.12 2.72 13.86
N ASP A 36 -9.55 2.59 15.12
CA ASP A 36 -10.56 1.60 15.53
C ASP A 36 -11.98 1.90 15.02
N ASN A 37 -12.28 3.16 14.70
CA ASN A 37 -13.62 3.63 14.37
C ASN A 37 -13.82 3.85 12.86
N ILE A 38 -13.30 2.94 12.04
CA ILE A 38 -13.37 3.03 10.58
C ILE A 38 -14.46 2.15 10.00
N THR A 39 -15.03 2.59 8.88
CA THR A 39 -15.97 1.80 8.09
C THR A 39 -15.32 1.33 6.79
N PHE A 40 -15.92 0.33 6.14
CA PHE A 40 -15.56 -0.04 4.77
C PHE A 40 -15.58 1.16 3.82
N TYR A 41 -16.54 2.08 3.96
CA TYR A 41 -16.64 3.24 3.07
C TYR A 41 -15.45 4.18 3.22
N ASP A 42 -14.85 4.29 4.39
CA ASP A 42 -13.64 5.11 4.60
C ASP A 42 -12.44 4.58 3.82
N THR A 43 -12.35 3.26 3.62
CA THR A 43 -11.24 2.66 2.89
C THR A 43 -11.29 3.02 1.41
N THR A 44 -12.48 3.25 0.84
CA THR A 44 -12.67 3.61 -0.59
C THR A 44 -12.03 4.97 -0.96
N LYS A 45 -11.77 5.82 0.04
CA LYS A 45 -11.01 7.08 -0.13
C LYS A 45 -9.57 6.80 -0.58
N TYR A 46 -9.02 5.64 -0.25
CA TYR A 46 -7.63 5.26 -0.52
C TYR A 46 -7.53 4.09 -1.50
N VAL A 47 -8.46 3.15 -1.39
CA VAL A 47 -8.45 1.87 -2.10
C VAL A 47 -9.42 1.92 -3.28
N ARG A 48 -8.98 1.46 -4.45
CA ARG A 48 -9.87 1.17 -5.58
C ARG A 48 -10.25 -0.30 -5.52
N TYR A 49 -11.54 -0.56 -5.34
CA TYR A 49 -12.11 -1.90 -5.37
C TYR A 49 -12.67 -2.20 -6.76
N SER A 50 -12.55 -3.44 -7.24
CA SER A 50 -13.26 -3.92 -8.43
C SER A 50 -14.77 -3.81 -8.23
N SER A 51 -15.50 -3.65 -9.33
CA SER A 51 -16.96 -3.83 -9.36
C SER A 51 -17.36 -5.18 -8.78
N GLU A 52 -16.71 -6.27 -9.20
CA GLU A 52 -16.96 -7.63 -8.71
C GLU A 52 -16.84 -7.74 -7.18
N PHE A 53 -15.81 -7.11 -6.59
CA PHE A 53 -15.66 -7.09 -5.14
C PHE A 53 -16.71 -6.21 -4.47
N LEU A 54 -17.05 -5.06 -5.06
CA LEU A 54 -18.10 -4.18 -4.56
C LEU A 54 -19.49 -4.84 -4.59
N ASP A 55 -19.72 -5.78 -5.50
CA ASP A 55 -20.97 -6.55 -5.60
C ASP A 55 -21.02 -7.73 -4.62
N SER A 56 -19.90 -8.09 -3.98
CA SER A 56 -19.84 -9.17 -3.00
C SER A 56 -20.66 -8.86 -1.74
N LYS A 57 -21.38 -9.87 -1.24
CA LYS A 57 -22.14 -9.81 0.02
C LYS A 57 -21.22 -9.60 1.24
N ASN A 58 -20.02 -10.17 1.22
CA ASN A 58 -19.12 -10.22 2.38
C ASN A 58 -17.98 -9.18 2.34
N LYS A 59 -18.02 -8.24 1.38
CA LYS A 59 -16.94 -7.25 1.17
C LYS A 59 -16.54 -6.48 2.44
N HIS A 60 -17.53 -6.11 3.26
CA HIS A 60 -17.33 -5.39 4.51
C HIS A 60 -16.54 -6.25 5.51
N GLU A 61 -17.01 -7.47 5.76
CA GLU A 61 -16.39 -8.39 6.71
C GLU A 61 -14.95 -8.72 6.31
N ILE A 62 -14.71 -9.00 5.03
CA ILE A 62 -13.38 -9.31 4.50
C ILE A 62 -12.40 -8.15 4.76
N VAL A 63 -12.77 -6.93 4.37
CA VAL A 63 -11.91 -5.75 4.55
C VAL A 63 -11.68 -5.46 6.02
N MET A 64 -12.72 -5.49 6.85
CA MET A 64 -12.59 -5.22 8.28
C MET A 64 -11.75 -6.27 8.99
N SER A 65 -11.86 -7.54 8.60
CA SER A 65 -11.03 -8.64 9.12
C SER A 65 -9.55 -8.44 8.77
N ILE A 66 -9.24 -8.08 7.52
CA ILE A 66 -7.88 -7.76 7.09
C ILE A 66 -7.31 -6.60 7.90
N LEU A 67 -8.07 -5.50 8.05
CA LEU A 67 -7.63 -4.32 8.80
C LEU A 67 -7.40 -4.63 10.28
N LYS A 68 -8.29 -5.42 10.90
CA LYS A 68 -8.12 -5.88 12.28
C LYS A 68 -6.85 -6.71 12.46
N ASN A 69 -6.55 -7.60 11.52
CA ASN A 69 -5.33 -8.40 11.56
C ASN A 69 -4.08 -7.52 11.42
N LEU A 70 -4.07 -6.59 10.45
CA LEU A 70 -2.96 -5.63 10.26
C LEU A 70 -2.71 -4.82 11.53
N ARG A 71 -3.78 -4.27 12.12
CA ARG A 71 -3.71 -3.53 13.38
C ARG A 71 -3.13 -4.38 14.50
N THR A 72 -3.63 -5.60 14.67
CA THR A 72 -3.14 -6.54 15.69
C THR A 72 -1.63 -6.81 15.54
N GLN A 73 -1.16 -6.98 14.30
CA GLN A 73 0.27 -7.19 14.04
C GLN A 73 1.11 -5.95 14.37
N LEU A 74 0.63 -4.75 14.04
CA LEU A 74 1.29 -3.50 14.39
C LEU A 74 1.31 -3.25 15.91
N SER A 75 0.19 -3.49 16.60
CA SER A 75 0.10 -3.28 18.04
C SER A 75 1.04 -4.20 18.83
N LYS A 76 1.31 -5.42 18.36
CA LYS A 76 2.34 -6.31 18.94
C LYS A 76 3.75 -5.69 18.92
N ASN A 77 3.98 -4.74 18.03
CA ASN A 77 5.24 -4.03 17.88
C ASN A 77 5.13 -2.56 18.29
N ASN A 78 4.22 -2.21 19.22
CA ASN A 78 4.01 -0.84 19.70
C ASN A 78 3.66 0.17 18.58
N ASN A 79 3.01 -0.30 17.52
CA ASN A 79 2.74 0.47 16.31
C ASN A 79 4.02 1.07 15.68
N ASP A 80 5.18 0.47 15.91
CA ASP A 80 6.42 0.83 15.23
C ASP A 80 6.45 0.22 13.83
N TYR A 81 6.54 1.07 12.81
CA TYR A 81 6.60 0.62 11.42
C TYR A 81 7.32 1.59 10.50
N GLU A 82 7.84 1.05 9.40
CA GLU A 82 8.35 1.80 8.26
C GLU A 82 7.55 1.44 7.00
N ILE A 83 7.35 2.44 6.13
CA ILE A 83 6.88 2.22 4.76
C ILE A 83 8.03 2.41 3.79
N ILE A 84 8.37 1.33 3.07
CA ILE A 84 9.48 1.31 2.12
C ILE A 84 9.01 0.89 0.73
N ASN A 85 9.51 1.54 -0.31
CA ASN A 85 9.27 1.11 -1.68
C ASN A 85 10.02 -0.20 -1.99
N HIS A 86 9.43 -1.07 -2.81
CA HIS A 86 10.01 -2.36 -3.19
C HIS A 86 11.44 -2.27 -3.75
N GLU A 87 11.74 -1.30 -4.60
CA GLU A 87 13.09 -1.13 -5.17
C GLU A 87 14.12 -0.75 -4.11
N LYS A 88 13.71 0.02 -3.10
CA LYS A 88 14.57 0.39 -1.96
C LYS A 88 14.75 -0.81 -1.03
N LEU A 89 13.70 -1.61 -0.83
CA LEU A 89 13.74 -2.85 -0.04
C LEU A 89 14.68 -3.90 -0.66
N LEU A 90 14.69 -4.06 -1.99
CA LEU A 90 15.61 -4.99 -2.66
C LEU A 90 17.10 -4.65 -2.46
N LYS A 91 17.40 -3.39 -2.12
CA LYS A 91 18.76 -2.92 -1.83
C LYS A 91 19.15 -3.10 -0.37
N THR A 92 18.20 -3.44 0.52
CA THR A 92 18.51 -3.71 1.92
C THR A 92 18.77 -5.22 2.10
N ASN A 93 19.94 -5.59 2.62
CA ASN A 93 20.34 -6.99 2.81
C ASN A 93 19.57 -7.74 3.91
N ASN A 94 18.58 -7.10 4.53
CA ASN A 94 18.00 -7.54 5.81
C ASN A 94 16.71 -8.35 5.65
N PHE A 95 16.11 -8.36 4.47
CA PHE A 95 14.86 -9.07 4.26
C PHE A 95 15.14 -10.24 3.33
N LYS A 96 14.75 -11.46 3.75
CA LYS A 96 14.52 -12.57 2.80
C LYS A 96 13.32 -12.16 1.95
N VAL A 97 13.54 -11.24 1.02
CA VAL A 97 12.51 -10.72 0.13
C VAL A 97 11.97 -11.94 -0.58
N LEU A 98 10.74 -12.30 -0.20
CA LEU A 98 9.95 -13.32 -0.87
C LEU A 98 10.20 -13.13 -2.36
N LYS A 99 10.57 -14.20 -3.08
CA LYS A 99 10.71 -14.18 -4.55
C LYS A 99 9.36 -13.78 -5.15
N PHE A 100 9.03 -12.50 -5.11
CA PHE A 100 7.90 -11.91 -5.79
C PHE A 100 8.22 -12.02 -7.28
N SER A 101 7.25 -12.49 -8.07
CA SER A 101 7.40 -12.59 -9.52
C SER A 101 7.87 -11.24 -10.08
N ASN A 102 8.66 -11.25 -11.15
CA ASN A 102 9.15 -10.03 -11.83
C ASN A 102 8.03 -9.04 -12.22
N GLU A 103 6.76 -9.45 -12.14
CA GLU A 103 5.57 -8.63 -12.37
C GLU A 103 5.44 -7.48 -11.36
N TYR A 104 5.89 -7.66 -10.11
CA TYR A 104 5.82 -6.61 -9.09
C TYR A 104 6.84 -5.50 -9.27
N LYS A 105 7.95 -5.74 -10.00
CA LYS A 105 8.94 -4.70 -10.33
C LYS A 105 8.36 -3.62 -11.23
N LYS A 106 7.28 -3.91 -11.96
CA LYS A 106 6.58 -2.92 -12.80
C LYS A 106 5.47 -2.18 -12.05
N LEU A 107 5.12 -2.61 -10.84
CA LEU A 107 4.04 -2.04 -10.05
C LEU A 107 4.60 -1.16 -8.94
N ASN A 108 3.99 0.00 -8.71
CA ASN A 108 4.36 0.91 -7.61
C ASN A 108 4.05 0.25 -6.27
N THR A 109 4.98 -0.58 -5.80
CA THR A 109 4.80 -1.46 -4.63
C THR A 109 5.50 -0.87 -3.42
N TYR A 110 4.78 -0.82 -2.30
CA TYR A 110 5.27 -0.36 -1.00
C TYR A 110 5.04 -1.45 0.03
N HIS A 111 5.93 -1.55 1.00
CA HIS A 111 5.87 -2.55 2.06
C HIS A 111 5.74 -1.84 3.40
N LEU A 112 4.77 -2.28 4.20
CA LEU A 112 4.71 -1.96 5.62
C LEU A 112 5.56 -2.98 6.36
N ILE A 113 6.61 -2.48 6.96
CA ILE A 113 7.60 -3.25 7.70
C ILE A 113 7.47 -2.88 9.16
N SER A 114 7.57 -3.87 10.03
CA SER A 114 7.67 -3.65 11.46
C SER A 114 8.79 -4.54 11.99
N ARG A 115 9.77 -3.92 12.67
CA ARG A 115 11.06 -4.53 12.98
C ARG A 115 11.71 -5.09 11.71
N ASP A 116 11.98 -6.39 11.65
CA ASP A 116 12.59 -7.07 10.50
C ASP A 116 11.60 -7.91 9.70
N SER A 117 10.29 -7.61 9.81
CA SER A 117 9.24 -8.37 9.15
C SER A 117 8.35 -7.51 8.26
N ILE A 118 8.03 -8.02 7.06
CA ILE A 118 7.06 -7.39 6.17
C ILE A 118 5.65 -7.80 6.61
N ILE A 119 4.94 -6.87 7.24
CA ILE A 119 3.55 -7.05 7.69
C ILE A 119 2.62 -7.21 6.49
N THR A 120 2.72 -6.29 5.52
CA THR A 120 1.95 -6.34 4.29
C THR A 120 2.60 -5.54 3.17
N SER A 121 2.12 -5.76 1.95
CA SER A 121 2.52 -5.03 0.76
C SER A 121 1.31 -4.33 0.16
N PHE A 122 1.53 -3.13 -0.36
CA PHE A 122 0.57 -2.28 -1.06
C PHE A 122 0.98 -2.15 -2.51
N ILE A 123 0.02 -2.32 -3.41
CA ILE A 123 0.19 -2.04 -4.84
C ILE A 123 -0.58 -0.78 -5.16
N ILE A 124 0.09 0.18 -5.80
CA ILE A 124 -0.51 1.46 -6.18
C ILE A 124 -0.61 1.58 -7.69
N ARG A 125 -1.77 2.03 -8.15
CA ARG A 125 -2.02 2.39 -9.55
C ARG A 125 -2.97 3.58 -9.59
N ASP A 126 -2.73 4.52 -10.49
CA ASP A 126 -3.56 5.72 -10.68
C ASP A 126 -3.90 6.43 -9.37
N ARG A 127 -2.89 6.63 -8.51
CA ARG A 127 -3.02 7.31 -7.21
C ARG A 127 -3.97 6.65 -6.21
N LYS A 128 -4.29 5.36 -6.40
CA LYS A 128 -5.09 4.54 -5.50
C LYS A 128 -4.35 3.27 -5.12
N ILE A 129 -4.60 2.78 -3.91
CA ILE A 129 -4.19 1.44 -3.51
C ILE A 129 -5.11 0.47 -4.25
N ILE A 130 -4.55 -0.36 -5.12
CA ILE A 130 -5.31 -1.41 -5.80
C ILE A 130 -5.13 -2.76 -5.09
N SER A 131 -4.17 -2.93 -4.19
CA SER A 131 -4.09 -4.16 -3.39
C SER A 131 -3.36 -3.87 -2.10
N PHE A 132 -3.82 -4.45 -0.99
CA PHE A 132 -3.14 -4.45 0.30
C PHE A 132 -3.52 -5.75 1.03
N SER A 133 -2.54 -6.57 1.44
CA SER A 133 -2.66 -7.83 2.24
C SER A 133 -2.02 -9.11 1.68
N TYR A 134 -1.14 -9.04 0.67
CA TYR A 134 -0.56 -10.25 0.04
C TYR A 134 0.08 -11.27 1.03
N ASN A 135 0.64 -10.82 2.15
CA ASN A 135 1.28 -11.70 3.15
C ASN A 135 0.32 -12.29 4.19
N ILE A 136 -0.86 -11.70 4.40
CA ILE A 136 -1.86 -12.20 5.37
C ILE A 136 -2.59 -13.43 4.81
N ILE A 137 -2.83 -13.43 3.51
CA ILE A 137 -3.66 -14.42 2.83
C ILE A 137 -2.94 -15.78 2.75
N LYS A 138 -1.60 -15.84 2.88
CA LYS A 138 -0.84 -17.11 2.92
C LYS A 138 -1.06 -17.97 4.16
N ASN A 139 -1.53 -17.40 5.28
CA ASN A 139 -1.80 -18.14 6.53
C ASN A 139 -3.27 -18.55 6.69
N ILE A 140 -4.12 -18.23 5.71
CA ILE A 140 -5.51 -18.69 5.65
C ILE A 140 -5.51 -19.73 4.52
N ASP A 141 -5.64 -21.01 4.87
CA ASP A 141 -5.36 -22.19 4.02
C ASP A 141 -6.05 -22.29 2.64
N GLN A 142 -6.74 -21.27 2.12
CA GLN A 142 -7.52 -21.41 0.88
C GLN A 142 -7.65 -20.19 -0.05
N VAL A 143 -6.77 -19.19 0.00
CA VAL A 143 -6.95 -18.02 -0.90
C VAL A 143 -5.63 -17.69 -1.62
N LYS A 144 -5.35 -18.39 -2.73
CA LYS A 144 -4.39 -17.90 -3.73
C LYS A 144 -4.99 -16.65 -4.34
N THR A 145 -4.74 -15.48 -3.78
CA THR A 145 -5.22 -14.29 -4.46
C THR A 145 -4.30 -13.07 -4.29
N PRO A 146 -3.66 -12.63 -5.38
CA PRO A 146 -3.48 -11.22 -5.61
C PRO A 146 -4.84 -10.65 -6.03
N LEU A 147 -5.77 -10.44 -5.10
CA LEU A 147 -6.97 -9.66 -5.40
C LEU A 147 -6.89 -8.42 -4.53
N ILE A 148 -6.68 -7.26 -5.16
CA ILE A 148 -7.81 -6.58 -5.79
C ILE A 148 -7.28 -6.09 -7.17
N LEU A 149 -7.98 -6.42 -8.25
CA LEU A 149 -7.90 -5.67 -9.51
C LEU A 149 -9.06 -4.70 -9.51
#